data_AF-A0A3D0MF12-F1
#
_entry.id   AF-A0A3D0MF12-F1
#
_cell.length_a   1.000
_cell.length_b   1.000
_cell.length_c   1.000
_cell.angle_alpha   90.00
_cell.angle_beta   90.00
_cell.angle_gamma   90.00
#
_symmetry.space_group_name_H-M   'P 1'
#
loop_
_entity.id
_entity.type
_entity.pdbx_description
1 polymer ?
#
loop_
_entity_poly.entity_id
_entity_poly.type
_entity_poly.pdbx_seq_one_letter_code
_entity_poly.pdbx_strand_id
1 'polypeptide(L)'
;MQKLEEVSSSFDASQKVIAAAAEDNAAYHVMLTNPDMLAAYVDDFFGPQGPYPVETSEDRLREEVNANDARFASSQQAPAYQRPELDMPQPGVQASSRPDDFWSDFSTLSERNPQLAWQMLAKAGPEALRSKVLISEG
;
A
#
# COMPACT_ATOMS: atom_id res chain seq x y z
N MET A 1 51.40 60.44 20.81
CA MET A 1 51.30 60.06 19.38
C MET A 1 51.05 58.56 19.23
N GLN A 2 51.90 57.67 19.74
CA GLN A 2 51.77 56.21 19.60
C GLN A 2 50.42 55.61 20.08
N LYS A 3 49.91 56.03 21.25
CA LYS A 3 48.59 55.59 21.75
C LYS A 3 47.41 56.01 20.85
N LEU A 4 47.54 57.12 20.11
CA LEU A 4 46.49 57.61 19.22
C LEU A 4 46.43 56.75 17.95
N GLU A 5 47.60 56.34 17.47
CA GLU A 5 47.76 55.43 16.32
C GLU A 5 47.22 54.03 16.64
N GLU A 6 47.52 53.51 17.83
CA GLU A 6 46.98 52.22 18.32
C GLU A 6 45.44 52.23 18.45
N VAL A 7 44.87 53.33 18.96
CA VAL A 7 43.41 53.49 19.05
C VAL A 7 42.79 53.58 17.64
N SER A 8 43.43 54.29 16.70
CA SER A 8 42.94 54.34 15.31
C SER A 8 42.97 52.96 14.65
N SER A 9 44.05 52.20 14.84
CA SER A 9 44.17 50.86 14.28
C SER A 9 43.16 49.87 14.88
N SER A 10 42.87 49.96 16.18
CA SER A 10 41.86 49.09 16.81
C SER A 10 40.43 49.48 16.42
N PHE A 11 40.17 50.77 16.19
CA PHE A 11 38.91 51.26 15.64
C PHE A 11 38.69 50.75 14.21
N ASP A 12 39.70 50.85 13.34
CA ASP A 12 39.63 50.35 11.96
C ASP A 12 39.41 48.83 11.91
N ALA A 13 40.08 48.08 12.79
CA ALA A 13 39.87 46.64 12.93
C ALA A 13 38.44 46.31 13.39
N SER A 14 37.94 47.04 14.39
CA SER A 14 36.57 46.89 14.89
C SER A 14 35.54 47.22 13.81
N GLN A 15 35.76 48.28 13.03
CA GLN A 15 34.90 48.67 11.93
C GLN A 15 34.82 47.58 10.85
N LYS A 16 35.96 46.95 10.50
CA LYS A 16 35.99 45.82 9.55
C LYS A 16 35.22 44.61 10.06
N VAL A 17 35.37 44.25 11.34
CA VAL A 17 34.64 43.12 11.93
C VAL A 17 33.14 43.41 11.97
N ILE A 18 32.73 44.63 12.32
CA ILE A 18 31.31 45.01 12.32
C ILE A 18 30.74 44.99 10.90
N ALA A 19 31.48 45.49 9.91
CA ALA A 19 31.06 45.46 8.51
C ALA A 19 30.90 44.03 7.99
N ALA A 20 31.88 43.16 8.26
CA ALA A 20 31.82 41.74 7.89
C ALA A 20 30.65 41.02 8.59
N ALA A 21 30.46 41.25 9.89
CA ALA A 21 29.35 40.65 10.62
C ALA A 21 27.97 41.13 10.13
N ALA A 22 27.87 42.39 9.71
CA ALA A 22 26.64 42.93 9.11
C ALA A 22 26.35 42.30 7.74
N GLU A 23 27.38 42.09 6.92
CA GLU A 23 27.27 41.40 5.64
C GLU A 23 26.86 39.94 5.82
N ASP A 24 27.49 39.22 6.76
CA ASP A 24 27.11 37.85 7.12
C ASP A 24 25.66 37.79 7.61
N ASN A 25 25.24 38.71 8.48
CA ASN A 25 23.87 38.75 8.97
C ASN A 25 22.86 39.01 7.83
N ALA A 26 23.20 39.89 6.88
CA ALA A 26 22.39 40.11 5.70
C ALA A 26 22.30 38.85 4.82
N ALA A 27 23.41 38.14 4.62
CA ALA A 27 23.44 36.88 3.88
C ALA A 27 22.59 35.78 4.56
N TYR A 28 22.67 35.66 5.90
CA TYR A 28 21.81 34.74 6.65
C TYR A 28 20.33 35.09 6.50
N HIS A 29 19.99 36.38 6.58
CA HIS A 29 18.62 36.81 6.34
C HIS A 29 18.13 36.41 4.95
N VAL A 30 18.93 36.59 3.91
CA VAL A 30 18.58 36.15 2.55
C VAL A 30 18.40 34.63 2.51
N MET A 31 19.34 33.85 3.04
CA MET A 31 19.27 32.38 3.03
C MET A 31 18.04 31.84 3.78
N LEU A 32 17.63 32.49 4.87
CA LEU A 32 16.55 32.02 5.75
C LEU A 32 15.17 32.60 5.42
N THR A 33 15.09 33.59 4.53
CA THR A 33 13.81 34.26 4.22
C THR A 33 13.50 34.33 2.72
N ASN A 34 14.48 34.10 1.85
CA ASN A 34 14.23 34.06 0.42
C ASN A 34 13.54 32.73 0.04
N PRO A 35 12.28 32.76 -0.43
CA PRO A 35 11.52 31.56 -0.73
C PRO A 35 12.15 30.72 -1.85
N ASP A 36 12.79 31.34 -2.84
CA ASP A 36 13.39 30.62 -3.97
C ASP A 36 14.62 29.82 -3.52
N MET A 37 15.46 30.40 -2.65
CA MET A 37 16.61 29.71 -2.03
C MET A 37 16.16 28.54 -1.16
N LEU A 38 15.14 28.77 -0.33
CA LEU A 38 14.60 27.74 0.55
C LEU A 38 13.98 26.60 -0.25
N ALA A 39 13.24 26.91 -1.32
CA ALA A 39 12.65 25.91 -2.21
C ALA A 39 13.75 25.07 -2.89
N ALA A 40 14.77 25.71 -3.45
CA ALA A 40 15.89 25.00 -4.08
C ALA A 40 16.61 24.05 -3.11
N TYR A 41 16.83 24.47 -1.85
CA TYR A 41 17.42 23.60 -0.83
C TYR A 41 16.52 22.40 -0.49
N VAL A 42 15.21 22.62 -0.36
CA VAL A 42 14.24 21.55 -0.08
C VAL A 42 14.17 20.55 -1.24
N ASP A 43 14.13 21.04 -2.48
CA ASP A 43 14.07 20.21 -3.68
C ASP A 43 15.34 19.38 -3.85
N ASP A 44 16.52 19.90 -3.51
CA ASP A 44 17.77 19.15 -3.55
C ASP A 44 17.83 18.12 -2.40
N PHE A 45 17.39 18.50 -1.20
CA PHE A 45 17.41 17.63 -0.01
C PHE A 45 16.46 16.44 -0.11
N PHE A 46 15.26 16.62 -0.67
CA PHE A 46 14.29 15.55 -0.93
C PHE A 46 14.34 15.04 -2.37
N GLY A 47 15.28 15.54 -3.17
CA GLY A 47 15.48 15.15 -4.54
C GLY A 47 16.29 13.86 -4.67
N PRO A 48 16.54 13.41 -5.91
CA PRO A 48 17.29 12.18 -6.18
C PRO A 48 18.73 12.18 -5.64
N GLN A 49 19.34 13.35 -5.44
CA GLN A 49 20.69 13.53 -4.90
C GLN A 49 20.69 13.75 -3.37
N GLY A 50 19.50 13.79 -2.76
CA GLY A 50 19.34 13.99 -1.34
C GLY A 50 19.87 12.82 -0.50
N PRO A 51 20.12 13.04 0.79
CA PRO A 51 20.56 11.97 1.69
C PRO A 51 19.50 10.89 1.91
N TYR A 52 18.23 11.19 1.62
CA TYR A 52 17.13 10.27 1.76
C TYR A 52 16.85 9.56 0.43
N PRO A 53 16.79 8.21 0.42
CA PRO A 53 16.38 7.47 -0.76
C PRO A 53 14.96 7.89 -1.15
N VAL A 54 14.79 8.27 -2.41
CA VAL A 54 13.47 8.49 -2.99
C VAL A 54 13.03 7.19 -3.65
N GLU A 55 11.80 6.75 -3.36
CA GLU A 55 11.21 5.60 -4.02
C GLU A 55 11.15 5.85 -5.53
N THR A 56 11.89 5.06 -6.30
CA THR A 56 11.83 5.17 -7.77
C THR A 56 10.60 4.47 -8.30
N SER A 57 10.20 4.82 -9.53
CA SER A 57 9.14 4.10 -10.23
C SER A 57 9.46 2.61 -10.41
N GLU A 58 10.74 2.27 -10.58
CA GLU A 58 11.20 0.88 -10.67
C GLU A 58 11.03 0.13 -9.34
N ASP A 59 11.34 0.78 -8.21
CA ASP A 59 11.15 0.19 -6.89
C ASP A 59 9.67 -0.13 -6.63
N ARG A 60 8.78 0.82 -6.93
CA ARG A 60 7.33 0.62 -6.81
C ARG A 60 6.82 -0.52 -7.67
N LEU A 61 7.27 -0.56 -8.93
CA LEU A 61 6.87 -1.61 -9.86
C LEU A 61 7.35 -2.99 -9.37
N ARG A 62 8.57 -3.07 -8.84
CA ARG A 62 9.11 -4.33 -8.30
C ARG A 62 8.31 -4.81 -7.10
N GLU A 63 7.89 -3.91 -6.22
CA GLU A 63 7.02 -4.25 -5.09
C GLU A 63 5.65 -4.75 -5.56
N GLU A 64 5.06 -4.11 -6.56
CA GLU A 64 3.78 -4.54 -7.13
C GLU A 64 3.87 -5.92 -7.78
N VAL A 65 4.92 -6.18 -8.57
CA VAL A 65 5.18 -7.50 -9.18
C VAL A 65 5.36 -8.57 -8.10
N ASN A 66 6.17 -8.29 -7.07
CA ASN A 66 6.38 -9.24 -5.98
C ASN A 66 5.09 -9.51 -5.19
N ALA A 67 4.28 -8.48 -4.95
CA ALA A 67 2.98 -8.64 -4.31
C ALA A 67 1.99 -9.46 -5.16
N ASN A 68 2.05 -9.30 -6.49
CA ASN A 68 1.28 -10.09 -7.44
C ASN A 68 1.75 -11.57 -7.41
N ASP A 69 3.05 -11.81 -7.55
CA ASP A 69 3.64 -13.15 -7.51
C ASP A 69 3.31 -13.86 -6.20
N ALA A 70 3.38 -13.19 -5.05
CA ALA A 70 3.00 -13.77 -3.76
C ALA A 70 1.52 -14.20 -3.70
N ARG A 71 0.61 -13.44 -4.36
CA ARG A 71 -0.81 -13.81 -4.45
C ARG A 71 -1.00 -15.08 -5.29
N PHE A 72 -0.30 -15.21 -6.41
CA PHE A 72 -0.44 -16.35 -7.32
C PHE A 72 0.48 -17.54 -7.00
N ALA A 73 1.53 -17.38 -6.20
CA ALA A 73 2.38 -18.48 -5.74
C ALA A 73 1.61 -19.44 -4.80
N SER A 74 0.59 -18.93 -4.09
CA SER A 74 -0.28 -19.74 -3.23
C SER A 74 -1.31 -20.61 -4.01
N SER A 75 -1.45 -20.43 -5.33
CA SER A 75 -2.40 -21.17 -6.17
C SER A 75 -1.78 -22.28 -7.02
N GLN A 76 -0.55 -22.72 -6.73
CA GLN A 76 0.15 -23.79 -7.48
C GLN A 76 -0.50 -25.19 -7.39
N GLN A 77 -1.63 -25.35 -6.71
CA GLN A 77 -2.51 -26.51 -6.90
C GLN A 77 -3.69 -26.08 -7.76
N ALA A 78 -3.42 -25.80 -9.04
CA ALA A 78 -4.48 -25.79 -10.04
C ALA A 78 -5.08 -27.20 -10.05
N PRO A 79 -6.35 -27.39 -9.66
CA PRO A 79 -6.98 -28.70 -9.74
C PRO A 79 -6.94 -29.14 -11.21
N ALA A 80 -6.47 -30.37 -11.45
CA ALA A 80 -6.49 -30.95 -12.78
C ALA A 80 -7.92 -30.83 -13.31
N TYR A 81 -8.09 -30.07 -14.40
CA TYR A 81 -9.38 -29.93 -15.07
C TYR A 81 -9.78 -31.29 -15.62
N GLN A 82 -10.51 -32.05 -14.81
CA GLN A 82 -11.22 -33.24 -15.22
C GLN A 82 -12.42 -32.74 -16.02
N ARG A 83 -12.40 -32.99 -17.33
CA ARG A 83 -13.58 -32.77 -18.18
C ARG A 83 -14.74 -33.52 -17.54
N PRO A 84 -15.85 -32.86 -17.18
CA PRO A 84 -17.02 -33.54 -16.67
C PRO A 84 -17.52 -34.52 -17.73
N GLU A 85 -17.40 -35.81 -17.46
CA GLU A 85 -18.20 -36.84 -18.12
C GLU A 85 -19.64 -36.60 -17.65
N LEU A 86 -20.43 -35.91 -18.47
CA LEU A 86 -21.86 -35.76 -18.24
C LEU A 86 -22.50 -37.13 -18.48
N ASP A 87 -22.74 -37.88 -17.41
CA ASP A 87 -23.66 -39.01 -17.44
C ASP A 87 -25.05 -38.46 -17.73
N MET A 88 -25.59 -38.75 -18.92
CA MET A 88 -26.94 -38.34 -19.30
C MET A 88 -27.91 -39.00 -18.31
N PRO A 89 -28.69 -38.26 -17.52
CA PRO A 89 -29.64 -38.86 -16.61
C PRO A 89 -30.66 -39.65 -17.43
N GLN A 90 -30.75 -40.95 -17.19
CA GLN A 90 -31.87 -41.74 -17.66
C GLN A 90 -33.16 -41.07 -17.16
N PRO A 91 -34.14 -40.81 -18.06
CA PRO A 91 -35.39 -40.20 -17.66
C PRO A 91 -36.12 -41.15 -16.71
N GLY A 92 -36.22 -40.81 -15.41
CA GLY A 92 -37.05 -41.60 -14.50
C GLY A 92 -36.88 -41.44 -13.00
N VAL A 93 -35.86 -40.75 -12.47
CA VAL A 93 -35.71 -40.61 -11.00
C VAL A 93 -35.66 -39.15 -10.59
N GLN A 94 -36.79 -38.62 -10.12
CA GLN A 94 -36.84 -37.39 -9.35
C GLN A 94 -35.94 -37.53 -8.11
N ALA A 95 -34.78 -36.86 -8.12
CA ALA A 95 -33.99 -36.65 -6.91
C ALA A 95 -34.74 -35.66 -6.00
N SER A 96 -35.54 -36.20 -5.09
CA SER A 96 -36.11 -35.45 -3.97
C SER A 96 -35.01 -35.17 -2.94
N SER A 97 -34.18 -34.16 -3.20
CA SER A 97 -33.36 -33.52 -2.17
C SER A 97 -34.17 -32.38 -1.59
N ARG A 98 -34.71 -32.57 -0.37
CA ARG A 98 -35.39 -31.47 0.33
C ARG A 98 -34.37 -30.33 0.53
N PRO A 99 -34.76 -29.07 0.26
CA PRO A 99 -33.88 -27.91 0.49
C PRO A 99 -33.40 -27.74 1.94
N ASP A 100 -34.08 -28.39 2.89
CA ASP A 100 -33.79 -28.33 4.33
C ASP A 100 -32.51 -29.09 4.71
N ASP A 101 -32.20 -30.21 4.06
CA ASP A 101 -31.06 -31.07 4.41
C ASP A 101 -29.72 -30.45 3.98
N PHE A 102 -29.73 -29.69 2.87
CA PHE A 102 -28.54 -29.01 2.34
C PHE A 102 -27.87 -28.07 3.35
N TRP A 103 -28.67 -27.27 4.08
CA TRP A 103 -28.13 -26.29 5.03
C TRP A 103 -27.62 -26.93 6.32
N SER A 104 -28.21 -28.05 6.75
CA SER A 104 -27.72 -28.86 7.87
C SER A 104 -26.34 -29.46 7.58
N ASP A 105 -26.20 -30.05 6.39
CA ASP A 105 -24.94 -30.63 5.92
C ASP A 105 -23.88 -29.55 5.69
N PHE A 106 -24.27 -28.41 5.11
CA PHE A 106 -23.39 -27.25 4.96
C PHE A 106 -22.91 -26.73 6.32
N SER A 107 -23.77 -26.61 7.34
CA SER A 107 -23.38 -26.10 8.66
C SER A 107 -22.32 -27.00 9.30
N THR A 108 -22.57 -28.30 9.32
CA THR A 108 -21.63 -29.29 9.90
C THR A 108 -20.30 -29.30 9.14
N LEU A 109 -20.35 -29.15 7.82
CA LEU A 109 -19.16 -29.10 6.98
C LEU A 109 -18.40 -27.77 7.14
N SER A 110 -19.11 -26.65 7.26
CA SER A 110 -18.54 -25.31 7.44
C SER A 110 -17.80 -25.19 8.77
N GLU A 111 -18.33 -25.81 9.84
CA GLU A 111 -17.68 -25.84 11.15
C GLU A 111 -16.37 -26.64 11.13
N ARG A 112 -16.31 -27.72 10.34
CA ARG A 112 -15.15 -28.64 10.31
C ARG A 112 -14.13 -28.29 9.23
N ASN A 113 -14.57 -27.80 8.08
CA ASN A 113 -13.74 -27.50 6.91
C ASN A 113 -14.39 -26.40 6.03
N PRO A 114 -14.15 -25.11 6.34
CA PRO A 114 -14.82 -24.02 5.66
C PRO A 114 -14.45 -23.91 4.17
N GLN A 115 -13.22 -24.26 3.77
CA GLN A 115 -12.82 -24.23 2.35
C GLN A 115 -13.64 -25.21 1.50
N LEU A 116 -13.95 -26.40 2.03
CA LEU A 116 -14.77 -27.37 1.31
C LEU A 116 -16.25 -26.95 1.30
N ALA A 117 -16.74 -26.34 2.38
CA ALA A 117 -18.09 -25.79 2.46
C ALA A 117 -18.34 -24.69 1.42
N TRP A 118 -17.37 -23.82 1.16
CA TRP A 118 -17.45 -22.82 0.09
C TRP A 118 -17.57 -23.44 -1.31
N GLN A 119 -16.90 -24.58 -1.55
CA GLN A 119 -17.04 -25.31 -2.82
C GLN A 119 -18.43 -25.93 -2.97
N MET A 120 -19.01 -26.44 -1.87
CA MET A 120 -20.38 -26.96 -1.85
C MET A 120 -21.40 -25.84 -2.11
N LEU A 121 -21.20 -24.66 -1.54
CA LEU A 121 -22.04 -23.49 -1.80
C LEU A 121 -21.91 -22.99 -3.26
N ALA A 122 -20.69 -22.97 -3.82
CA ALA A 122 -20.47 -22.56 -5.20
C ALA A 122 -21.12 -23.52 -6.23
N LYS A 123 -21.32 -24.78 -5.84
CA LYS A 123 -22.01 -25.80 -6.65
C LYS A 123 -23.50 -25.90 -6.34
N ALA A 124 -24.00 -25.19 -5.32
CA ALA A 124 -25.39 -25.23 -4.94
C ALA A 124 -26.24 -24.62 -6.06
N GLY A 125 -27.25 -25.38 -6.50
CA GLY A 125 -28.18 -24.90 -7.52
C GLY A 125 -29.01 -23.72 -7.02
N PRO A 126 -29.53 -22.87 -7.92
CA PRO A 126 -30.32 -21.68 -7.56
C PRO A 126 -31.53 -21.97 -6.67
N GLU A 127 -32.08 -23.20 -6.68
CA GLU A 127 -33.15 -23.64 -5.79
C GLU A 127 -32.72 -23.77 -4.31
N ALA A 128 -31.49 -24.21 -4.03
CA ALA A 128 -30.96 -24.33 -2.66
C ALA A 128 -30.65 -22.96 -2.03
N LEU A 129 -30.34 -21.95 -2.86
CA LEU A 129 -30.15 -20.58 -2.41
C LEU A 129 -31.49 -19.87 -2.17
N ARG A 130 -32.52 -20.18 -2.97
CA ARG A 130 -33.89 -19.66 -2.80
C ARG A 130 -34.54 -20.10 -1.50
N SER A 131 -34.27 -21.32 -1.01
CA SER A 131 -34.82 -21.78 0.27
C SER A 131 -34.39 -20.92 1.46
N LYS A 132 -33.15 -20.41 1.45
CA LYS A 132 -32.65 -19.52 2.50
C LYS A 132 -33.31 -18.14 2.48
N VAL A 133 -33.70 -17.65 1.30
CA VAL A 133 -34.39 -16.35 1.14
C VAL A 133 -35.84 -16.43 1.65
N LEU A 134 -36.51 -17.56 1.47
CA LEU A 134 -37.88 -17.75 1.95
C LEU A 134 -37.96 -17.99 3.47
N ILE A 135 -36.90 -18.51 4.10
CA ILE A 135 -36.82 -18.70 5.56
C ILE A 135 -36.53 -17.38 6.29
N SER A 136 -35.95 -16.37 5.62
CA SER A 136 -35.64 -15.07 6.22
C SER A 136 -36.78 -14.03 6.18
N GLU A 137 -37.91 -14.33 5.52
CA GLU A 137 -39.07 -13.42 5.42
C GLU A 137 -40.31 -13.92 6.20
N GLY A 138 -40.12 -14.81 7.18
CA GLY A 138 -41.15 -15.26 8.12
C GLY A 138 -40.85 -14.84 9.56
#